data_AF-A0A810NFT5-F1
#
_entry.id   AF-A0A810NFT5-F1
#
_cell.length_a   1.000
_cell.length_b   1.000
_cell.length_c   1.000
_cell.angle_alpha   90.00
_cell.angle_beta   90.00
_cell.angle_gamma   90.00
#
_symmetry.space_group_name_H-M   'P 1'
#
loop_
_entity.id
_entity.type
_entity.pdbx_description
1 polymer ?
#
loop_
_entity_poly.entity_id
_entity_poly.type
_entity_poly.pdbx_seq_one_letter_code
_entity_poly.pdbx_strand_id
1 'polypeptide(L)'
;MKPTFADGSGPLKPVLVEPDELVRLAASLDGLSGALAREAPAAARLRDCPPGWAVGDAQAALAHAVTAHLAAVAADIAGFGDRLRVAGLSYADRDSDLARKITAGARR
;
A
#
# COMPACT_ATOMS: atom_id res chain seq x y z
N MET A 1 1.00 32.43 19.24
CA MET A 1 0.49 31.09 19.59
C MET A 1 0.90 30.14 18.47
N LYS A 2 1.90 29.27 18.69
CA LYS A 2 2.31 28.24 17.72
C LYS A 2 1.53 26.95 18.04
N PRO A 3 1.00 26.21 17.04
CA PRO A 3 0.38 24.93 17.31
C PRO A 3 1.48 23.91 17.65
N THR A 4 1.35 23.28 18.82
CA THR A 4 2.18 22.16 19.25
C THR A 4 1.59 20.90 18.64
N PHE A 5 2.25 20.35 17.63
CA PHE A 5 1.99 18.98 17.21
C PHE A 5 2.55 18.07 18.31
N ALA A 6 1.69 17.26 18.93
CA ALA A 6 2.14 16.21 19.81
C ALA A 6 3.03 15.26 18.99
N ASP A 7 4.33 15.30 19.24
CA ASP A 7 5.28 14.31 18.74
C ASP A 7 4.90 12.95 19.37
N GLY A 8 4.23 12.11 18.59
CA GLY A 8 3.78 10.77 18.96
C GLY A 8 4.92 9.76 19.13
N SER A 9 6.08 10.17 19.61
CA SER A 9 7.31 9.38 19.77
C SER A 9 7.35 8.52 21.05
N GLY A 10 6.20 8.04 21.51
CA GLY A 10 6.18 6.85 22.37
C GLY A 10 6.40 5.60 21.52
N PRO A 11 7.10 4.56 21.99
CA PRO A 11 7.18 3.30 21.25
C PRO A 11 5.75 2.83 20.98
N LEU A 12 5.38 2.74 19.71
CA LEU A 12 4.08 2.22 19.31
C LEU A 12 3.95 0.84 19.92
N LYS A 13 3.00 0.68 20.85
CA LYS A 13 2.71 -0.63 21.42
C LYS A 13 2.32 -1.55 20.24
N PRO A 14 2.97 -2.72 20.07
CA PRO A 14 2.61 -3.63 19.00
C PRO A 14 1.12 -3.95 19.09
N VAL A 15 0.38 -3.65 18.02
CA VAL A 15 -1.02 -4.03 17.91
C VAL A 15 -1.04 -5.52 17.57
N LEU A 16 -1.78 -6.31 18.34
CA LEU A 16 -2.03 -7.69 17.99
C LEU A 16 -3.01 -7.68 16.80
N VAL A 17 -2.57 -8.18 15.66
CA VAL A 17 -3.36 -8.23 14.42
C VAL A 17 -3.43 -9.69 13.98
N GLU A 18 -4.63 -10.17 13.68
CA GLU A 18 -4.80 -11.56 13.26
C GLU A 18 -4.17 -11.79 11.87
N PRO A 19 -3.64 -12.99 11.58
CA PRO A 19 -3.02 -13.30 10.29
C PRO A 19 -3.93 -12.97 9.09
N ASP A 20 -5.23 -13.27 9.20
CA ASP A 20 -6.22 -12.99 8.16
C ASP A 20 -6.48 -11.49 7.96
N GLU A 21 -6.34 -10.68 9.01
CA GLU A 21 -6.48 -9.23 8.90
C GLU A 21 -5.33 -8.61 8.09
N LEU A 22 -4.11 -9.13 8.27
CA LEU A 22 -2.96 -8.72 7.46
C LEU A 22 -3.15 -9.08 5.99
N VAL A 23 -3.69 -10.26 5.70
CA VAL A 23 -3.97 -10.69 4.32
C VAL A 23 -5.10 -9.86 3.70
N ARG A 24 -6.18 -9.58 4.45
CA ARG A 24 -7.27 -8.70 3.97
C ARG A 24 -6.78 -7.28 3.72
N LEU A 25 -5.94 -6.74 4.59
CA LEU A 25 -5.35 -5.42 4.42
C LEU A 25 -4.44 -5.39 3.17
N ALA A 26 -3.62 -6.42 2.97
CA ALA A 26 -2.81 -6.54 1.76
C ALA A 26 -3.67 -6.54 0.48
N ALA A 27 -4.78 -7.28 0.46
CA ALA A 27 -5.69 -7.28 -0.69
C ALA A 27 -6.35 -5.91 -0.94
N SER A 28 -6.67 -5.16 0.12
CA SER A 28 -7.18 -3.79 0.00
C SER A 28 -6.13 -2.84 -0.60
N LEU A 29 -4.87 -2.98 -0.18
CA LEU A 29 -3.74 -2.20 -0.71
C LEU A 29 -3.44 -2.55 -2.17
N ASP A 30 -3.56 -3.81 -2.58
CA ASP A 30 -3.48 -4.19 -4.00
C ASP A 30 -4.57 -3.46 -4.81
N GLY A 31 -5.82 -3.46 -4.31
CA GLY A 31 -6.92 -2.76 -4.94
C GLY A 31 -6.64 -1.26 -5.11
N LEU A 32 -6.09 -0.63 -4.06
CA LEU A 32 -5.70 0.78 -4.08
C LEU A 32 -4.56 1.04 -5.06
N SER A 33 -3.48 0.25 -5.03
CA SER A 33 -2.36 0.39 -5.97
C SER A 33 -2.81 0.25 -7.43
N GLY A 34 -3.69 -0.71 -7.71
CA GLY A 34 -4.29 -0.90 -9.03
C GLY A 34 -5.16 0.28 -9.46
N ALA A 35 -5.88 0.91 -8.52
CA ALA A 35 -6.63 2.13 -8.80
C ALA A 35 -5.69 3.30 -9.16
N LEU A 36 -4.64 3.55 -8.37
CA LEU A 36 -3.65 4.59 -8.68
C LEU A 36 -2.94 4.36 -10.01
N ALA A 37 -2.58 3.11 -10.32
CA ALA A 37 -1.93 2.76 -11.58
C ALA A 37 -2.83 3.03 -12.80
N ARG A 38 -4.16 2.93 -12.64
CA ARG A 38 -5.13 3.27 -13.70
C ARG A 38 -5.32 4.78 -13.88
N GLU A 39 -5.13 5.58 -12.82
CA GLU A 39 -5.20 7.04 -12.89
C GLU A 39 -3.95 7.67 -13.53
N ALA A 40 -2.79 7.01 -13.43
CA ALA A 40 -1.54 7.49 -14.02
C ALA A 40 -1.65 7.83 -15.53
N PRO A 41 -2.21 6.96 -16.41
CA PRO A 41 -2.44 7.31 -17.81
C PRO A 41 -3.55 8.35 -18.03
N ALA A 42 -4.48 8.55 -17.09
CA ALA A 42 -5.46 9.64 -17.17
C ALA A 42 -4.80 11.02 -16.98
N ALA A 43 -3.74 11.10 -16.16
CA ALA A 43 -2.92 12.32 -16.05
C ALA A 43 -2.19 12.66 -17.37
N ALA A 44 -1.88 11.68 -18.21
CA ALA A 44 -1.33 11.94 -19.55
C ALA A 44 -2.32 12.66 -20.48
N ARG A 45 -3.63 12.50 -20.24
CA ARG A 45 -4.71 13.22 -20.94
C ARG A 45 -4.85 14.68 -20.51
N LEU A 46 -4.09 15.14 -19.52
CA LEU A 46 -3.94 16.59 -19.26
C LEU A 46 -3.35 17.34 -20.47
N ARG A 47 -2.77 16.62 -21.42
CA ARG A 47 -2.32 17.13 -22.72
C ARG A 47 -3.46 17.32 -23.72
N ASP A 48 -4.63 16.76 -23.48
CA ASP A 48 -5.81 16.89 -24.34
C ASP A 48 -6.53 18.20 -24.01
N CYS A 49 -5.88 19.34 -24.29
CA CYS A 49 -6.51 20.64 -24.15
C CYS A 49 -7.46 20.93 -25.34
N PRO A 50 -8.52 21.73 -25.13
CA PRO A 50 -9.38 22.20 -26.21
C PRO A 50 -8.57 22.86 -27.34
N PRO A 51 -9.02 22.75 -28.60
CA PRO A 51 -8.33 23.35 -29.73
C PRO A 51 -8.15 24.87 -29.52
N GLY A 52 -6.90 25.33 -29.59
CA GLY A 52 -6.52 26.74 -29.37
C GLY A 52 -5.72 26.99 -28.08
N TRP A 53 -5.61 26.03 -27.18
CA TRP A 53 -4.69 26.09 -26.03
C TRP A 53 -3.34 25.47 -26.38
N ALA A 54 -2.27 26.27 -26.31
CA ALA A 54 -0.91 25.75 -26.46
C ALA A 54 -0.54 24.93 -25.21
N VAL A 55 -0.48 23.61 -25.36
CA VAL A 55 0.19 22.74 -24.38
C VAL A 55 1.68 23.00 -24.54
N GLY A 56 2.25 23.81 -23.66
CA GLY A 56 3.69 24.06 -23.64
C GLY A 56 4.45 22.89 -23.03
N ASP A 57 5.77 22.91 -23.20
CA ASP A 57 6.68 21.92 -22.63
C ASP A 57 6.54 21.80 -21.10
N ALA A 58 6.16 22.89 -20.42
CA ALA A 58 5.89 22.91 -18.99
C ALA A 58 4.69 22.03 -18.59
N GLN A 59 3.56 22.10 -19.32
CA GLN A 59 2.40 21.23 -19.05
C GLN A 59 2.71 19.78 -19.41
N ALA A 60 3.47 19.55 -20.49
CA ALA A 60 3.92 18.24 -20.90
C ALA A 60 4.83 17.58 -19.85
N ALA A 61 5.73 18.36 -19.23
CA ALA A 61 6.60 17.94 -18.14
C ALA A 61 5.82 17.70 -16.84
N LEU A 62 4.85 18.56 -16.52
CA LEU A 62 3.99 18.39 -15.34
C LEU A 62 3.16 17.10 -15.45
N ALA A 63 2.52 16.85 -16.59
CA ALA A 63 1.75 15.62 -16.80
C ALA A 63 2.62 14.36 -16.64
N HIS A 64 3.85 14.41 -17.15
CA HIS A 64 4.82 13.32 -16.98
C HIS A 64 5.24 13.14 -15.51
N ALA A 65 5.53 14.23 -14.80
CA ALA A 65 5.89 14.20 -13.39
C ALA A 65 4.77 13.64 -12.51
N VAL A 66 3.51 14.05 -12.75
CA VAL A 66 2.34 13.52 -12.05
C VAL A 66 2.16 12.03 -12.33
N THR A 67 2.28 11.62 -13.60
CA THR A 67 2.19 10.21 -13.99
C THR A 67 3.26 9.36 -13.29
N ALA A 68 4.51 9.82 -13.29
CA ALA A 68 5.62 9.15 -12.64
C ALA A 68 5.42 9.05 -11.12
N HIS A 69 4.92 10.12 -10.50
CA HIS A 69 4.64 10.14 -9.08
C HIS A 69 3.53 9.14 -8.70
N LEU A 70 2.41 9.11 -9.44
CA LEU A 70 1.32 8.16 -9.21
C LEU A 70 1.79 6.71 -9.38
N ALA A 71 2.62 6.43 -10.39
CA ALA A 71 3.19 5.10 -10.61
C ALA A 71 4.11 4.67 -9.45
N ALA A 72 4.94 5.59 -8.94
CA ALA A 72 5.82 5.32 -7.80
C ALA A 72 5.01 5.02 -6.53
N VAL A 73 4.00 5.85 -6.22
CA VAL A 73 3.12 5.64 -5.06
C VAL A 73 2.36 4.32 -5.17
N ALA A 74 1.86 3.97 -6.36
CA ALA A 74 1.22 2.68 -6.59
C ALA A 74 2.18 1.51 -6.31
N ALA A 75 3.42 1.59 -6.77
CA ALA A 75 4.44 0.56 -6.52
C ALA A 75 4.79 0.43 -5.03
N ASP A 76 4.91 1.54 -4.30
CA ASP A 76 5.17 1.54 -2.87
C ASP A 76 4.03 0.89 -2.06
N ILE A 77 2.79 1.21 -2.42
CA ILE A 77 1.59 0.61 -1.82
C ILE A 77 1.56 -0.89 -2.08
N ALA A 78 1.81 -1.31 -3.33
CA ALA A 78 1.85 -2.73 -3.69
C ALA A 78 2.95 -3.47 -2.92
N GLY A 79 4.16 -2.91 -2.87
CA GLY A 79 5.27 -3.50 -2.13
C GLY A 79 5.02 -3.58 -0.62
N PHE A 80 4.28 -2.63 -0.05
CA PHE A 80 3.84 -2.73 1.34
C PHE A 80 2.75 -3.81 1.54
N GLY A 81 1.79 -3.89 0.63
CA GLY A 81 0.78 -4.95 0.61
C GLY A 81 1.41 -6.34 0.57
N ASP A 82 2.41 -6.56 -0.29
CA ASP A 82 3.15 -7.83 -0.38
C ASP A 82 3.82 -8.20 0.95
N ARG A 83 4.46 -7.24 1.62
CA ARG A 83 5.07 -7.47 2.95
C ARG A 83 4.02 -7.89 3.98
N LEU A 84 2.85 -7.26 3.98
CA LEU A 84 1.75 -7.63 4.88
C LEU A 84 1.20 -9.02 4.56
N ARG A 85 1.04 -9.37 3.27
CA ARG A 85 0.60 -10.70 2.85
C ARG A 85 1.57 -11.79 3.32
N VAL A 86 2.86 -11.58 3.08
CA VAL A 86 3.92 -12.52 3.52
C VAL A 86 3.92 -12.65 5.05
N ALA A 87 3.78 -11.54 5.78
CA ALA A 87 3.70 -11.57 7.23
C ALA A 87 2.48 -12.36 7.72
N GLY A 88 1.29 -12.09 7.19
CA GLY A 88 0.06 -12.81 7.53
C GLY A 88 0.19 -14.31 7.28
N LEU A 89 0.65 -14.72 6.10
CA LEU A 89 0.86 -16.14 5.78
C LEU A 89 1.89 -16.80 6.71
N SER A 90 2.97 -16.09 7.04
CA SER A 90 4.00 -16.61 7.94
C SER A 90 3.52 -16.78 9.37
N TYR A 91 2.59 -15.94 9.84
CA TYR A 91 1.98 -16.10 11.16
C TYR A 91 1.00 -17.27 11.17
N ALA A 92 0.13 -17.38 10.15
CA ALA A 92 -0.82 -18.49 10.02
C ALA A 92 -0.13 -19.87 9.97
N ASP A 93 1.00 -19.97 9.28
CA ASP A 93 1.82 -21.19 9.20
C ASP A 93 2.38 -21.58 10.58
N ARG A 94 2.93 -20.60 11.32
CA ARG A 94 3.45 -20.83 12.68
C ARG A 94 2.36 -21.25 13.66
N ASP A 95 1.17 -20.66 13.58
CA ASP A 95 0.03 -21.01 14.43
C ASP A 95 -0.46 -22.43 14.14
N SER A 96 -0.50 -22.80 12.85
CA SER A 96 -0.84 -24.16 12.41
C SER A 96 0.19 -25.20 12.92
N ASP A 97 1.47 -24.88 12.85
CA ASP A 97 2.56 -25.70 13.40
C ASP A 97 2.44 -25.91 14.90
N LEU A 98 2.12 -24.85 15.63
CA LEU A 98 1.93 -24.90 17.08
C LEU A 98 0.72 -25.78 17.44
N ALA A 99 -0.41 -25.62 16.75
CA ALA A 99 -1.62 -26.43 16.96
C ALA A 99 -1.35 -27.93 16.72
N ARG A 100 -0.56 -28.27 15.70
CA ARG A 100 -0.15 -29.66 15.42
C ARG A 100 0.72 -30.23 16.55
N LYS A 101 1.68 -29.47 17.07
CA LYS A 101 2.55 -29.89 18.18
C LYS A 101 1.77 -30.13 19.48
N ILE A 102 0.82 -29.26 19.81
CA ILE A 102 -0.05 -29.42 20.99
C ILE A 102 -0.88 -30.71 20.86
N THR A 103 -1.49 -30.92 19.70
CA THR A 103 -2.31 -32.12 19.44
C THR A 103 -1.47 -33.41 19.50
N ALA A 104 -0.24 -33.38 18.99
CA ALA A 104 0.68 -34.52 19.06
C ALA A 104 1.14 -34.82 20.50
N GLY A 105 1.34 -33.79 21.33
CA GLY A 105 1.68 -33.92 22.74
C GLY A 105 0.52 -34.46 23.58
N ALA A 106 -0.71 -34.07 23.27
CA ALA A 106 -1.92 -34.52 23.97
C ALA A 106 -2.30 -36.00 23.73
N ARG A 107 -1.66 -36.66 22.75
CA ARG A 107 -1.86 -38.09 22.44
C ARG A 107 -0.84 -39.02 23.11
N ARG A 108 0.04 -38.50 23.97
CA ARG A 108 1.01 -39.28 24.75
C ARG A 108 0.54 -39.51 26.17
#